data_AF-A0A2T0FPQ2-F1
#
_entry.id   AF-A0A2T0FPQ2-F1
#
_cell.length_a   1.000
_cell.length_b   1.000
_cell.length_c   1.000
_cell.angle_alpha   90.00
_cell.angle_beta   90.00
_cell.angle_gamma   90.00
#
_symmetry.space_group_name_H-M   'P 1'
#
loop_
_entity.id
_entity.type
_entity.pdbx_description
1 polymer ?
#
loop_
_entity_poly.entity_id
_entity_poly.type
_entity_poly.pdbx_seq_one_letter_code
_entity_poly.pdbx_strand_id
1 'polypeptide(L)'
;MIWLLALIMGAVSLIAGLAPLYLHINQREISLVGSGIIIGTAFIIVIPEGMESLSDAGIPLSTAGYAVFIGYMVMYIIDAYFEKPKTSHDRLPSVELHDLSDSSPEPTPKTSGSSLFVAPLSTTSLGMIIHSFADGIALGAASQAESSLQFIVLISILVHKGPAGFGFCTVLRHMGLPEATIKRDVTIFALAAPLAAVATTLLVGASENAQWWTGEGLLFSGGTFLFVAMHIEPDITCKSHLLLVLLGTVFPIVASFFAD
;
A
#
# COMPACT_ATOMS: atom_id res chain seq x y z
N MET A 1 19.81 15.18 7.75
CA MET A 1 18.94 15.12 6.56
C MET A 1 17.93 13.98 6.65
N ILE A 2 18.35 12.72 6.85
CA ILE A 2 17.45 11.55 6.86
C ILE A 2 16.27 11.66 7.85
N TRP A 3 16.48 12.19 9.06
CA TRP A 3 15.39 12.38 10.03
C TRP A 3 14.28 13.29 9.53
N LEU A 4 14.63 14.35 8.79
CA LEU A 4 13.66 15.26 8.19
C LEU A 4 12.89 14.56 7.08
N LEU A 5 13.59 13.82 6.21
CA LEU A 5 12.97 13.07 5.11
C LEU A 5 12.05 11.96 5.62
N ALA A 6 12.48 11.23 6.65
CA ALA A 6 11.66 10.22 7.32
C ALA A 6 10.40 10.84 7.94
N LEU A 7 10.51 12.02 8.56
CA LEU A 7 9.36 12.75 9.09
C LEU A 7 8.40 13.19 7.98
N ILE A 8 8.93 13.77 6.89
CA ILE A 8 8.12 14.20 5.74
C ILE A 8 7.43 12.99 5.10
N MET A 9 8.16 11.90 4.85
CA MET A 9 7.60 10.68 4.26
C MET A 9 6.49 10.10 5.13
N GLY A 10 6.69 10.02 6.45
CA GLY A 10 5.66 9.57 7.38
C GLY A 10 4.43 10.47 7.38
N ALA A 11 4.62 11.79 7.38
CA ALA A 11 3.54 12.76 7.33
C ALA A 11 2.75 12.68 6.01
N VAL A 12 3.43 12.65 4.86
CA VAL A 12 2.79 12.51 3.54
C VAL A 12 2.01 11.21 3.46
N SER A 13 2.61 10.09 3.88
CA SER A 13 1.95 8.78 3.90
C SER A 13 0.67 8.79 4.75
N LEU A 14 0.75 9.41 5.93
CA LEU A 14 -0.36 9.43 6.88
C LEU A 14 -1.48 10.36 6.41
N ILE A 15 -1.14 11.57 5.93
CA ILE A 15 -2.12 12.54 5.45
C ILE A 15 -2.82 12.00 4.20
N ALA A 16 -2.07 11.55 3.20
CA ALA A 16 -2.63 11.01 1.98
C ALA A 16 -3.38 9.70 2.23
N GLY A 17 -2.87 8.84 3.12
CA GLY A 17 -3.51 7.59 3.50
C GLY A 17 -4.77 7.75 4.34
N LEU A 18 -4.93 8.83 5.10
CA LEU A 18 -6.19 9.09 5.81
C LEU A 18 -7.18 9.91 4.98
N ALA A 19 -6.72 10.61 3.93
CA ALA A 19 -7.55 11.48 3.10
C ALA A 19 -8.83 10.80 2.58
N PRO A 20 -8.82 9.55 2.07
CA PRO A 20 -10.05 8.90 1.59
C PRO A 20 -11.14 8.77 2.65
N LEU A 21 -10.80 8.67 3.95
CA LEU A 21 -11.78 8.56 5.03
C LEU A 21 -12.64 9.83 5.16
N TYR A 22 -12.09 10.99 4.80
CA TYR A 22 -12.74 12.29 4.95
C TYR A 22 -13.41 12.78 3.65
N LEU A 23 -13.20 12.08 2.53
CA LEU A 23 -13.86 12.39 1.28
C LEU A 23 -15.28 11.80 1.27
N HIS A 24 -16.26 12.66 0.96
CA HIS A 24 -17.69 12.31 0.90
C HIS A 24 -18.08 11.65 -0.44
N ILE A 25 -17.16 10.95 -1.10
CA ILE A 25 -17.40 10.28 -2.39
C ILE A 25 -17.86 8.84 -2.13
N ASN A 26 -18.60 8.26 -3.08
CA ASN A 26 -19.05 6.87 -3.04
C ASN A 26 -17.86 5.91 -2.85
N GLN A 27 -17.97 4.98 -1.89
CA GLN A 27 -16.90 4.01 -1.56
C GLN A 27 -16.43 3.21 -2.78
N ARG A 28 -17.39 2.83 -3.64
CA ARG A 28 -17.10 2.06 -4.85
C ARG A 28 -16.27 2.87 -5.84
N GLU A 29 -16.61 4.14 -6.04
CA GLU A 29 -15.91 5.03 -6.97
C GLU A 29 -14.49 5.35 -6.47
N ILE A 30 -14.35 5.66 -5.18
CA ILE A 30 -13.04 5.90 -4.54
C ILE A 30 -12.13 4.67 -4.70
N SER A 31 -12.68 3.47 -4.50
CA SER A 31 -11.92 2.21 -4.63
C SER A 31 -11.46 1.96 -6.06
N LEU A 32 -12.30 2.24 -7.06
CA LEU A 32 -11.92 2.11 -8.48
C LEU A 32 -10.77 3.05 -8.82
N VAL A 33 -10.85 4.32 -8.41
CA VAL A 33 -9.76 5.29 -8.56
C VAL A 33 -8.49 4.79 -7.86
N GLY A 34 -8.60 4.31 -6.63
CA GLY A 34 -7.46 3.84 -5.87
C GLY A 34 -6.79 2.59 -6.43
N SER A 35 -7.56 1.64 -6.99
CA SER A 35 -6.99 0.49 -7.72
C SER A 35 -6.14 0.95 -8.91
N GLY A 36 -6.64 1.94 -9.66
CA GLY A 36 -5.90 2.57 -10.75
C GLY A 36 -4.64 3.27 -10.25
N ILE A 37 -4.73 4.00 -9.13
CA ILE A 37 -3.57 4.67 -8.52
C ILE A 37 -2.48 3.66 -8.14
N ILE A 38 -2.81 2.51 -7.56
CA ILE A 38 -1.80 1.49 -7.20
C ILE A 38 -1.10 0.94 -8.45
N ILE A 39 -1.88 0.59 -9.49
CA ILE A 39 -1.34 0.12 -10.78
C ILE A 39 -0.43 1.19 -11.41
N GLY A 40 -0.92 2.43 -11.51
CA GLY A 40 -0.17 3.54 -12.09
C GLY A 40 1.10 3.83 -11.30
N THR A 41 1.04 3.84 -9.97
CA THR A 41 2.19 4.14 -9.12
C THR A 41 3.31 3.11 -9.31
N ALA A 42 2.95 1.82 -9.44
CA ALA A 42 3.91 0.75 -9.69
C ALA A 42 4.63 0.94 -11.04
N PHE A 43 3.89 1.12 -12.13
CA PHE A 43 4.45 1.15 -13.48
C PHE A 43 5.09 2.49 -13.86
N ILE A 44 4.57 3.60 -13.34
CA ILE A 44 4.93 4.96 -13.79
C ILE A 44 6.01 5.58 -12.90
N ILE A 45 6.04 5.22 -11.61
CA ILE A 45 6.99 5.82 -10.67
C ILE A 45 7.95 4.77 -10.12
N VAL A 46 7.46 3.76 -9.40
CA VAL A 46 8.32 2.89 -8.57
C VAL A 46 9.25 2.00 -9.41
N ILE A 47 8.73 1.34 -10.44
CA ILE A 47 9.54 0.45 -11.28
C ILE A 47 10.58 1.24 -12.10
N PRO A 48 10.21 2.33 -12.81
CA PRO A 48 11.18 3.15 -13.52
C PRO A 48 12.31 3.67 -12.62
N GLU A 49 11.96 4.22 -11.45
CA GLU A 49 12.93 4.73 -10.48
C GLU A 49 13.91 3.65 -9.99
N GLY A 50 13.39 2.45 -9.71
CA GLY A 50 14.21 1.31 -9.31
C GLY A 50 15.16 0.83 -10.43
N MET A 51 14.71 0.91 -11.69
CA MET A 51 15.56 0.59 -12.85
C MET A 51 16.67 1.62 -13.05
N GLU A 52 16.37 2.91 -12.87
CA GLU A 52 17.37 3.98 -12.94
C GLU A 52 18.42 3.84 -11.82
N SER A 53 17.96 3.61 -10.59
CA SER A 53 18.86 3.36 -9.45
C SER A 53 19.78 2.14 -9.65
N LEU A 54 19.28 1.05 -10.27
CA LEU A 54 20.12 -0.10 -10.63
C LEU A 54 21.12 0.23 -11.74
N SER A 55 20.69 1.00 -12.74
CA SER A 55 21.54 1.46 -13.84
C SER A 55 22.71 2.30 -13.32
N ASP A 56 22.43 3.21 -12.39
CA ASP A 56 23.44 4.05 -11.73
C ASP A 56 24.40 3.24 -10.87
N ALA A 57 23.94 2.13 -10.29
CA ALA A 57 24.78 1.16 -9.61
C ALA A 57 25.65 0.32 -10.57
N GLY A 58 25.55 0.53 -11.89
CA GLY A 58 26.27 -0.24 -12.91
C GLY A 58 25.75 -1.66 -13.09
N ILE A 59 24.54 -1.96 -12.60
CA ILE A 59 23.94 -3.29 -12.67
C ILE A 59 23.10 -3.41 -13.95
N PRO A 60 23.23 -4.50 -14.73
CA PRO A 60 22.46 -4.66 -15.96
C PRO A 60 20.94 -4.65 -15.71
N LEU A 61 20.19 -3.79 -16.41
CA LEU A 61 18.72 -3.69 -16.28
C LEU A 61 17.98 -5.02 -16.49
N SER A 62 18.60 -5.99 -17.16
CA SER A 62 18.05 -7.35 -17.27
C SER A 62 17.81 -8.02 -15.91
N THR A 63 18.48 -7.58 -14.83
CA THR A 63 18.26 -8.12 -13.49
C THR A 63 17.05 -7.51 -12.80
N ALA A 64 16.56 -6.34 -13.25
CA ALA A 64 15.47 -5.62 -12.61
C ALA A 64 14.18 -6.47 -12.50
N GLY A 65 13.93 -7.29 -13.53
CA GLY A 65 12.78 -8.20 -13.55
C GLY A 65 12.80 -9.23 -12.42
N TYR A 66 13.98 -9.66 -11.95
CA TYR A 66 14.07 -10.61 -10.83
C TYR A 66 13.62 -9.98 -9.53
N ALA A 67 14.03 -8.75 -9.23
CA ALA A 67 13.63 -8.03 -8.02
C ALA A 67 12.10 -7.82 -7.96
N VAL A 68 11.52 -7.35 -9.07
CA VAL A 68 10.05 -7.20 -9.21
C VAL A 68 9.35 -8.55 -9.04
N PHE A 69 9.84 -9.60 -9.70
CA PHE A 69 9.25 -10.93 -9.59
C PHE A 69 9.34 -11.49 -8.16
N ILE A 70 10.47 -11.32 -7.48
CA ILE A 70 10.66 -11.75 -6.09
C ILE A 70 9.68 -11.02 -5.17
N GLY A 71 9.54 -9.69 -5.31
CA GLY A 71 8.56 -8.92 -4.54
C GLY A 71 7.13 -9.41 -4.74
N TYR A 72 6.74 -9.67 -5.99
CA TYR A 72 5.44 -10.24 -6.32
C TYR A 72 5.25 -11.65 -5.73
N MET A 73 6.26 -12.52 -5.83
CA MET A 73 6.20 -13.90 -5.33
C MET A 73 6.13 -13.96 -3.80
N VAL A 74 6.88 -13.10 -3.09
CA VAL A 74 6.80 -13.01 -1.62
C VAL A 74 5.37 -12.69 -1.20
N MET A 75 4.74 -11.73 -1.89
CA MET A 75 3.37 -11.36 -1.61
C MET A 75 2.36 -12.47 -1.96
N TYR A 76 2.57 -13.15 -3.10
CA TYR A 76 1.76 -14.30 -3.49
C TYR A 76 1.82 -15.44 -2.46
N ILE A 77 3.01 -15.74 -1.96
CA ILE A 77 3.23 -16.74 -0.91
C ILE A 77 2.50 -16.32 0.37
N ILE A 78 2.64 -15.06 0.78
CA ILE A 78 1.95 -14.54 1.97
C ILE A 78 0.43 -14.70 1.80
N ASP A 79 -0.14 -14.32 0.67
CA ASP A 79 -1.58 -14.48 0.44
C ASP A 79 -2.02 -15.95 0.51
N ALA A 80 -1.27 -16.84 -0.14
CA ALA A 80 -1.56 -18.27 -0.19
C ALA A 80 -1.53 -18.95 1.19
N TYR A 81 -0.69 -18.51 2.12
CA TYR A 81 -0.55 -19.12 3.45
C TYR A 81 -1.35 -18.39 4.55
N PHE A 82 -1.69 -17.12 4.39
CA PHE A 82 -2.37 -16.32 5.41
C PHE A 82 -3.87 -16.13 5.17
N GLU A 83 -4.39 -16.36 3.96
CA GLU A 83 -5.83 -16.47 3.77
C GLU A 83 -6.35 -17.83 4.26
N LYS A 84 -7.22 -17.80 5.27
CA LYS A 84 -7.99 -19.00 5.64
C LYS A 84 -8.90 -19.37 4.47
N PRO A 85 -9.03 -20.66 4.11
CA PRO A 85 -10.03 -21.09 3.15
C PRO A 85 -11.39 -20.54 3.59
N LYS A 86 -12.11 -19.86 2.70
CA LYS A 86 -13.52 -19.50 2.92
C LYS A 86 -14.27 -20.82 3.14
N THR A 87 -14.44 -21.22 4.40
CA THR A 87 -15.27 -22.36 4.75
C THR A 87 -16.66 -22.05 4.23
N SER A 88 -17.04 -22.79 3.20
CA SER A 88 -18.33 -22.72 2.53
C SER A 88 -19.41 -23.27 3.48
N HIS A 89 -19.77 -22.51 4.50
CA HIS A 89 -20.85 -22.83 5.42
C HIS A 89 -21.60 -21.54 5.74
N ASP A 90 -22.38 -21.04 4.77
CA ASP A 90 -23.56 -20.18 5.02
C ASP A 90 -24.51 -20.12 3.81
N ARG A 91 -24.56 -21.21 3.02
CA ARG A 91 -25.67 -21.47 2.08
C ARG A 91 -26.42 -22.73 2.51
N LEU A 92 -27.09 -22.67 3.66
CA LEU A 92 -28.28 -23.49 3.85
C LEU A 92 -29.49 -22.60 3.53
N PRO A 93 -30.35 -23.00 2.59
CA PRO A 93 -31.63 -22.34 2.42
C PRO A 93 -32.48 -22.67 3.65
N SER A 94 -32.73 -21.70 4.52
CA SER A 94 -33.73 -21.83 5.58
C SER A 94 -35.11 -21.81 4.92
N VAL A 95 -35.56 -23.00 4.50
CA VAL A 95 -36.94 -23.28 4.12
C VAL A 95 -37.78 -23.32 5.39
N GLU A 96 -38.75 -22.40 5.45
CA GLU A 96 -40.02 -22.38 6.20
C GLU A 96 -40.05 -22.74 7.70
N LEU A 97 -40.54 -21.82 8.54
CA LEU A 97 -41.95 -21.87 8.95
C LEU A 97 -42.39 -20.55 9.65
N HIS A 98 -43.62 -20.18 9.34
CA HIS A 98 -44.44 -19.18 9.99
C HIS A 98 -44.76 -19.62 11.43
N ASP A 99 -44.53 -18.76 12.43
CA ASP A 99 -45.32 -18.82 13.66
C ASP A 99 -45.48 -17.43 14.28
N LEU A 100 -46.74 -17.08 14.52
CA LEU A 100 -47.20 -15.84 15.13
C LEU A 100 -47.28 -16.06 16.64
N SER A 101 -46.51 -15.30 17.43
CA SER A 101 -46.86 -15.08 18.83
C SER A 101 -46.29 -13.78 19.37
N ASP A 102 -47.19 -13.09 20.07
CA ASP A 102 -47.27 -11.70 20.49
C ASP A 102 -46.38 -11.35 21.71
N SER A 103 -46.34 -10.05 22.05
CA SER A 103 -45.85 -9.38 23.28
C SER A 103 -44.45 -8.70 23.30
N SER A 104 -44.49 -7.37 23.38
CA SER A 104 -43.40 -6.40 23.70
C SER A 104 -43.27 -6.16 25.23
N PRO A 105 -42.42 -5.23 25.74
CA PRO A 105 -40.95 -5.05 25.62
C PRO A 105 -40.26 -4.87 27.00
N GLU A 106 -38.94 -5.12 27.13
CA GLU A 106 -38.11 -4.40 28.13
C GLU A 106 -36.62 -4.28 27.69
N PRO A 107 -35.94 -3.16 28.01
CA PRO A 107 -34.57 -2.89 27.57
C PRO A 107 -33.54 -3.17 28.68
N THR A 108 -32.56 -4.03 28.40
CA THR A 108 -31.36 -4.13 29.26
C THR A 108 -30.11 -3.75 28.46
N PRO A 109 -29.29 -2.78 28.93
CA PRO A 109 -28.06 -2.39 28.25
C PRO A 109 -27.01 -3.47 28.51
N LYS A 110 -26.79 -4.35 27.54
CA LYS A 110 -25.62 -5.22 27.56
C LYS A 110 -24.42 -4.37 27.18
N THR A 111 -23.73 -3.94 28.23
CA THR A 111 -22.32 -3.53 28.27
C THR A 111 -21.53 -4.16 27.12
N SER A 112 -21.29 -3.35 26.09
CA SER A 112 -20.28 -3.63 25.07
C SER A 112 -18.93 -3.57 25.75
N GLY A 113 -18.51 -4.70 26.31
CA GLY A 113 -17.14 -4.92 26.69
C GLY A 113 -16.32 -4.81 25.42
N SER A 114 -15.64 -3.68 25.24
CA SER A 114 -14.60 -3.49 24.24
C SER A 114 -13.44 -4.40 24.59
N SER A 115 -13.59 -5.70 24.35
CA SER A 115 -12.45 -6.56 24.12
C SER A 115 -11.72 -5.93 22.94
N LEU A 116 -10.55 -5.39 23.23
CA LEU A 116 -9.55 -4.93 22.28
C LEU A 116 -9.09 -6.13 21.42
N PHE A 117 -10.02 -6.74 20.69
CA PHE A 117 -9.72 -7.78 19.73
C PHE A 117 -9.16 -7.05 18.53
N VAL A 118 -7.83 -6.84 18.54
CA VAL A 118 -7.12 -6.32 17.39
C VAL A 118 -7.34 -7.33 16.27
N ALA A 119 -8.19 -6.98 15.32
CA ALA A 119 -8.42 -7.81 14.14
C ALA A 119 -7.07 -8.09 13.47
N PRO A 120 -6.80 -9.34 13.04
CA PRO A 120 -5.56 -9.68 12.36
C PRO A 120 -5.40 -8.83 11.08
N LEU A 121 -4.15 -8.55 10.70
CA LEU A 121 -3.85 -7.82 9.47
C LEU A 121 -4.38 -8.60 8.25
N SER A 122 -5.00 -7.89 7.31
CA SER A 122 -5.34 -8.47 6.01
C SER A 122 -4.06 -8.72 5.18
N THR A 123 -4.09 -9.63 4.19
CA THR A 123 -2.96 -9.81 3.26
C THR A 123 -2.58 -8.49 2.60
N THR A 124 -3.58 -7.71 2.17
CA THR A 124 -3.35 -6.40 1.56
C THR A 124 -2.64 -5.45 2.54
N SER A 125 -3.07 -5.40 3.80
CA SER A 125 -2.41 -4.57 4.82
C SER A 125 -0.97 -5.00 5.07
N LEU A 126 -0.74 -6.31 5.20
CA LEU A 126 0.60 -6.85 5.39
C LEU A 126 1.50 -6.54 4.19
N GLY A 127 0.98 -6.68 2.97
CA GLY A 127 1.71 -6.38 1.76
C GLY A 127 2.11 -4.93 1.62
N MET A 128 1.19 -4.02 1.93
CA MET A 128 1.48 -2.59 1.90
C MET A 128 2.47 -2.20 3.00
N ILE A 129 2.48 -2.88 4.15
CA ILE A 129 3.50 -2.69 5.19
C ILE A 129 4.88 -3.17 4.69
N ILE A 130 4.96 -4.34 4.06
CA ILE A 130 6.21 -4.87 3.48
C ILE A 130 6.73 -3.95 2.37
N HIS A 131 5.86 -3.50 1.48
CA HIS A 131 6.13 -2.47 0.47
C HIS A 131 6.76 -1.23 1.12
N SER A 132 6.07 -0.65 2.11
CA SER A 132 6.51 0.56 2.77
C SER A 132 7.84 0.36 3.50
N PHE A 133 8.07 -0.82 4.07
CA PHE A 133 9.35 -1.18 4.66
C PHE A 133 10.48 -1.21 3.62
N ALA A 134 10.24 -1.79 2.43
CA ALA A 134 11.19 -1.80 1.33
C ALA A 134 11.52 -0.39 0.82
N ASP A 135 10.52 0.50 0.71
CA ASP A 135 10.76 1.92 0.38
C ASP A 135 11.67 2.59 1.41
N GLY A 136 11.48 2.27 2.68
CA GLY A 136 12.33 2.79 3.75
C GLY A 136 13.77 2.32 3.62
N ILE A 137 14.01 1.05 3.29
CA ILE A 137 15.36 0.55 2.98
C ILE A 137 15.96 1.34 1.81
N ALA A 138 15.20 1.51 0.73
CA ALA A 138 15.67 2.24 -0.44
C ALA A 138 16.03 3.70 -0.12
N LEU A 139 15.16 4.40 0.63
CA LEU A 139 15.37 5.77 1.07
C LEU A 139 16.59 5.89 2.01
N GLY A 140 16.73 4.97 2.96
CA GLY A 140 17.84 4.93 3.90
C GLY A 140 19.18 4.71 3.19
N ALA A 141 19.22 3.82 2.19
CA ALA A 141 20.39 3.60 1.36
C ALA A 141 20.70 4.82 0.47
N ALA A 142 19.69 5.40 -0.18
CA ALA A 142 19.84 6.59 -1.03
C ALA A 142 20.34 7.81 -0.27
N SER A 143 20.06 7.90 1.04
CA SER A 143 20.51 8.99 1.90
C SER A 143 22.03 9.10 2.08
N GLN A 144 22.77 8.08 1.62
CA GLN A 144 24.23 8.01 1.68
C GLN A 144 24.93 8.27 0.34
N ALA A 145 24.18 8.44 -0.76
CA ALA A 145 24.71 8.74 -2.10
C ALA A 145 25.07 10.23 -2.31
N GLU A 146 25.83 10.56 -3.37
CA GLU A 146 26.24 11.94 -3.68
C GLU A 146 25.10 12.87 -4.13
N SER A 147 25.30 14.18 -3.93
CA SER A 147 24.28 15.15 -3.53
C SER A 147 23.24 15.58 -4.57
N SER A 148 23.52 15.58 -5.87
CA SER A 148 22.57 16.06 -6.88
C SER A 148 21.57 14.99 -7.30
N LEU A 149 22.04 13.78 -7.59
CA LEU A 149 21.19 12.66 -7.99
C LEU A 149 20.41 12.10 -6.79
N GLN A 150 21.00 12.17 -5.59
CA GLN A 150 20.32 11.88 -4.33
C GLN A 150 19.01 12.65 -4.15
N PHE A 151 18.98 13.97 -4.42
CA PHE A 151 17.80 14.76 -4.15
C PHE A 151 16.62 14.39 -5.05
N ILE A 152 16.90 14.07 -6.32
CA ILE A 152 15.90 13.66 -7.31
C ILE A 152 15.25 12.33 -6.87
N VAL A 153 16.06 11.31 -6.60
CA VAL A 153 15.59 9.98 -6.16
C VAL A 153 14.76 10.09 -4.88
N LEU A 154 15.20 10.90 -3.90
CA LEU A 154 14.46 11.10 -2.65
C LEU A 154 13.10 11.78 -2.86
N ILE A 155 13.01 12.76 -3.77
CA ILE A 155 11.74 13.42 -4.12
C ILE A 155 10.82 12.45 -4.86
N SER A 156 11.34 11.69 -5.83
CA SER A 156 10.58 10.62 -6.52
C SER A 156 10.00 9.61 -5.53
N ILE A 157 10.80 9.21 -4.53
CA ILE A 157 10.34 8.31 -3.47
C ILE A 157 9.21 8.95 -2.63
N LEU A 158 9.36 10.22 -2.25
CA LEU A 158 8.36 10.94 -1.47
C LEU A 158 7.06 11.15 -2.25
N VAL A 159 7.17 11.44 -3.54
CA VAL A 159 6.04 11.74 -4.42
C VAL A 159 5.15 10.51 -4.62
N HIS A 160 5.70 9.31 -4.78
CA HIS A 160 4.88 8.11 -4.94
C HIS A 160 4.23 7.63 -3.63
N LYS A 161 4.70 8.11 -2.48
CA LYS A 161 4.17 7.73 -1.16
C LYS A 161 2.75 8.25 -0.90
N GLY A 162 2.45 9.43 -1.43
CA GLY A 162 1.11 10.01 -1.37
C GLY A 162 0.07 9.16 -2.13
N PRO A 163 0.24 8.93 -3.44
CA PRO A 163 -0.59 8.03 -4.24
C PRO A 163 -0.72 6.63 -3.63
N ALA A 164 0.40 6.05 -3.18
CA ALA A 164 0.45 4.77 -2.48
C ALA A 164 -0.48 4.72 -1.26
N GLY A 165 -0.34 5.69 -0.34
CA GLY A 165 -1.15 5.77 0.87
C GLY A 165 -2.63 5.97 0.56
N PHE A 166 -2.94 6.86 -0.39
CA PHE A 166 -4.31 7.10 -0.83
C PHE A 166 -4.94 5.81 -1.35
N GLY A 167 -4.28 5.15 -2.32
CA GLY A 167 -4.71 3.88 -2.90
C GLY A 167 -4.94 2.81 -1.83
N PHE A 168 -4.01 2.66 -0.88
CA PHE A 168 -4.13 1.70 0.23
C PHE A 168 -5.43 1.87 1.01
N CYS A 169 -5.71 3.09 1.47
CA CYS A 169 -6.91 3.33 2.27
C CYS A 169 -8.20 3.13 1.48
N THR A 170 -8.21 3.47 0.18
CA THR A 170 -9.39 3.20 -0.66
C THR A 170 -9.72 1.71 -0.73
N VAL A 171 -8.69 0.85 -0.76
CA VAL A 171 -8.82 -0.59 -0.84
C VAL A 171 -9.31 -1.15 0.49
N LEU A 172 -8.73 -0.69 1.61
CA LEU A 172 -9.21 -1.09 2.93
C LEU A 172 -10.67 -0.69 3.18
N ARG A 173 -11.11 0.46 2.65
CA ARG A 173 -12.52 0.87 2.67
C ARG A 173 -13.38 -0.03 1.78
N HIS A 174 -12.90 -0.40 0.61
CA HIS A 174 -13.60 -1.32 -0.30
C HIS A 174 -13.87 -2.68 0.34
N MET A 175 -12.90 -3.19 1.10
CA MET A 175 -13.03 -4.42 1.89
C MET A 175 -14.03 -4.31 3.04
N GLY A 176 -14.61 -3.14 3.31
CA GLY A 176 -15.60 -2.93 4.36
C GLY A 176 -15.01 -2.98 5.77
N LEU A 177 -13.70 -2.74 5.94
CA LEU A 177 -13.05 -2.80 7.23
C LEU A 177 -13.53 -1.65 8.15
N PRO A 178 -13.62 -1.87 9.48
CA PRO A 178 -13.94 -0.81 10.42
C PRO A 178 -12.93 0.34 10.35
N GLU A 179 -13.38 1.59 10.47
CA GLU A 179 -12.49 2.75 10.37
C GLU A 179 -11.31 2.70 11.34
N ALA A 180 -11.49 2.13 12.54
CA ALA A 180 -10.41 1.97 13.51
C ALA A 180 -9.30 1.04 12.98
N THR A 181 -9.67 -0.04 12.29
CA THR A 181 -8.72 -0.95 11.63
C THR A 181 -8.02 -0.25 10.47
N ILE A 182 -8.76 0.51 9.65
CA ILE A 182 -8.17 1.28 8.54
C ILE A 182 -7.15 2.30 9.07
N LYS A 183 -7.53 3.10 10.07
CA LYS A 183 -6.65 4.09 10.70
C LYS A 183 -5.40 3.43 11.28
N ARG A 184 -5.54 2.28 11.94
CA ARG A 184 -4.41 1.49 12.46
C ARG A 184 -3.48 1.06 11.32
N ASP A 185 -4.01 0.41 10.30
CA ASP A 185 -3.20 -0.17 9.21
C ASP A 185 -2.49 0.92 8.40
N VAL A 186 -3.17 2.02 8.08
CA VAL A 186 -2.57 3.19 7.44
C VAL A 186 -1.48 3.82 8.30
N THR A 187 -1.67 3.86 9.63
CA THR A 187 -0.65 4.40 10.54
C THR A 187 0.59 3.49 10.57
N ILE A 188 0.42 2.17 10.63
CA ILE A 188 1.53 1.22 10.59
C ILE A 188 2.26 1.31 9.24
N PHE A 189 1.53 1.38 8.14
CA PHE A 189 2.08 1.63 6.80
C PHE A 189 2.91 2.92 6.76
N ALA A 190 2.39 4.02 7.29
CA ALA A 190 3.06 5.31 7.29
C ALA A 190 4.33 5.34 8.16
N LEU A 191 4.38 4.53 9.22
CA LEU A 191 5.55 4.43 10.11
C LEU A 191 6.59 3.42 9.62
N ALA A 192 6.21 2.43 8.81
CA ALA A 192 7.11 1.39 8.34
C ALA A 192 8.31 1.97 7.56
N ALA A 193 8.08 2.84 6.57
CA ALA A 193 9.15 3.44 5.78
C ALA A 193 10.08 4.36 6.60
N PRO A 194 9.58 5.31 7.43
CA PRO A 194 10.45 6.15 8.26
C PRO A 194 11.34 5.34 9.21
N LEU A 195 10.77 4.31 9.84
CA LEU A 195 11.52 3.45 10.76
C LEU A 195 12.58 2.63 10.02
N ALA A 196 12.23 2.05 8.87
CA ALA A 196 13.16 1.29 8.05
C ALA A 196 14.27 2.17 7.45
N ALA A 197 13.97 3.42 7.04
CA ALA A 197 14.96 4.35 6.53
C ALA A 197 16.00 4.72 7.58
N VAL A 198 15.55 5.11 8.78
CA VAL A 198 16.45 5.40 9.91
C VAL A 198 17.27 4.17 10.27
N ALA A 199 16.64 3.00 10.39
CA ALA A 199 17.34 1.75 10.71
C ALA A 199 18.40 1.42 9.65
N THR A 200 18.08 1.58 8.37
CA THR A 200 18.98 1.29 7.26
C THR A 200 20.19 2.23 7.29
N THR A 201 20.00 3.53 7.47
CA THR A 201 21.13 4.47 7.59
C THR A 201 22.05 4.13 8.77
N LEU A 202 21.49 3.66 9.89
CA LEU A 202 22.27 3.28 11.07
C LEU A 202 23.00 1.94 10.93
N LEU A 203 22.37 0.95 10.27
CA LEU A 203 22.89 -0.42 10.17
C LEU A 203 23.80 -0.64 8.96
N VAL A 204 23.46 -0.05 7.81
CA VAL A 204 24.17 -0.27 6.55
C VAL A 204 25.45 0.58 6.47
N GLY A 205 25.53 1.69 7.22
CA GLY A 205 26.68 2.59 7.18
C GLY A 205 26.94 3.15 5.76
N ALA A 206 28.12 3.75 5.54
CA ALA A 206 28.55 4.17 4.20
C ALA A 206 28.95 2.94 3.36
N SER A 207 27.95 2.14 2.98
CA SER A 207 28.11 1.00 2.08
C SER A 207 28.40 1.49 0.66
N GLU A 208 29.42 0.92 0.03
CA GLU A 208 29.74 1.16 -1.39
C GLU A 208 28.59 0.73 -2.32
N ASN A 209 27.67 -0.12 -1.84
CA ASN A 209 26.54 -0.66 -2.61
C ASN A 209 25.21 0.05 -2.31
N ALA A 210 25.23 1.30 -1.84
CA ALA A 210 24.02 2.04 -1.49
C ALA A 210 23.00 2.10 -2.64
N GLN A 211 23.46 2.39 -3.86
CA GLN A 211 22.59 2.47 -5.05
C GLN A 211 21.97 1.11 -5.42
N TRP A 212 22.70 0.00 -5.23
CA TRP A 212 22.15 -1.34 -5.42
C TRP A 212 21.01 -1.62 -4.45
N TRP A 213 21.19 -1.31 -3.16
CA TRP A 213 20.14 -1.45 -2.16
C TRP A 213 18.93 -0.54 -2.45
N THR A 214 19.16 0.65 -2.98
CA THR A 214 18.08 1.54 -3.44
C THR A 214 17.30 0.92 -4.60
N GLY A 215 17.97 0.51 -5.68
CA GLY A 215 17.32 -0.05 -6.86
C GLY A 215 16.59 -1.36 -6.58
N GLU A 216 17.24 -2.31 -5.89
CA GLU A 216 16.61 -3.58 -5.51
C GLU A 216 15.44 -3.38 -4.56
N GLY A 217 15.59 -2.48 -3.57
CA GLY A 217 14.52 -2.16 -2.63
C GLY A 217 13.29 -1.60 -3.33
N LEU A 218 13.48 -0.66 -4.26
CA LEU A 218 12.40 -0.07 -5.06
C LEU A 218 11.74 -1.09 -5.99
N LEU A 219 12.51 -1.92 -6.68
CA LEU A 219 11.94 -2.91 -7.60
C LEU A 219 11.21 -4.03 -6.88
N PHE A 220 11.76 -4.51 -5.76
CA PHE A 220 11.06 -5.41 -4.86
C PHE A 220 9.73 -4.77 -4.40
N SER A 221 9.78 -3.51 -3.98
CA SER A 221 8.61 -2.71 -3.61
C SER A 221 7.58 -2.60 -4.75
N GLY A 222 8.01 -2.38 -5.99
CA GLY A 222 7.17 -2.37 -7.18
C GLY A 222 6.48 -3.71 -7.43
N GLY A 223 7.19 -4.82 -7.22
CA GLY A 223 6.63 -6.17 -7.27
C GLY A 223 5.50 -6.40 -6.26
N THR A 224 5.67 -5.92 -5.03
CA THR A 224 4.61 -6.02 -4.00
C THR A 224 3.36 -5.23 -4.37
N PHE A 225 3.51 -4.06 -5.01
CA PHE A 225 2.38 -3.26 -5.50
C PHE A 225 1.63 -3.91 -6.64
N LEU A 226 2.35 -4.51 -7.60
CA LEU A 226 1.71 -5.26 -8.68
C LEU A 226 0.88 -6.43 -8.13
N PHE A 227 1.36 -7.09 -7.08
CA PHE A 227 0.56 -8.13 -6.41
C PHE A 227 -0.71 -7.55 -5.81
N VAL A 228 -0.60 -6.50 -4.98
CA VAL A 228 -1.77 -5.87 -4.35
C VAL A 228 -2.78 -5.40 -5.39
N ALA A 229 -2.32 -4.76 -6.47
CA ALA A 229 -3.15 -4.34 -7.58
C ALA A 229 -3.90 -5.50 -8.25
N MET A 230 -3.24 -6.64 -8.44
CA MET A 230 -3.87 -7.83 -9.03
C MET A 230 -4.84 -8.55 -8.08
N HIS A 231 -4.55 -8.53 -6.77
CA HIS A 231 -5.42 -9.10 -5.75
C HIS A 231 -6.71 -8.27 -5.58
N ILE A 232 -6.65 -6.97 -5.88
CA ILE A 232 -7.85 -6.12 -5.94
C ILE A 232 -8.55 -6.39 -7.27
N GLU A 233 -9.67 -7.11 -7.24
CA GLU A 233 -10.54 -7.27 -8.41
C GLU A 233 -11.46 -6.03 -8.53
N PRO A 234 -11.23 -5.10 -9.48
CA PRO A 234 -12.05 -3.89 -9.57
C PRO A 234 -13.45 -4.23 -10.11
N ASP A 235 -14.48 -3.82 -9.37
CA ASP A 235 -15.90 -4.07 -9.74
C ASP A 235 -16.41 -3.08 -10.81
N ILE A 236 -15.92 -3.25 -12.04
CA ILE A 236 -16.27 -2.45 -13.22
C ILE A 236 -17.56 -2.96 -13.86
N THR A 237 -18.67 -2.24 -13.68
CA THR A 237 -19.99 -2.62 -14.23
C THR A 237 -20.48 -1.71 -15.34
N CYS A 238 -19.83 -0.56 -15.55
CA CYS A 238 -20.21 0.40 -16.59
C CYS A 238 -18.99 1.22 -17.06
N LYS A 239 -19.17 1.99 -18.14
CA LYS A 239 -18.08 2.80 -18.73
C LYS A 239 -17.52 3.85 -17.78
N SER A 240 -18.34 4.45 -16.91
CA SER A 240 -17.84 5.42 -15.93
C SER A 240 -16.92 4.77 -14.90
N HIS A 241 -17.17 3.52 -14.49
CA HIS A 241 -16.27 2.80 -13.59
C HIS A 241 -14.90 2.55 -14.24
N LEU A 242 -14.90 2.17 -15.52
CA LEU A 242 -13.65 2.04 -16.28
C LEU A 242 -12.90 3.37 -16.35
N LEU A 243 -13.59 4.48 -16.61
CA LEU A 243 -12.98 5.81 -16.63
C LEU A 243 -12.37 6.19 -15.29
N LEU A 244 -12.98 5.80 -14.16
CA LEU A 244 -12.43 6.05 -12.82
C LEU A 244 -11.12 5.29 -12.59
N VAL A 245 -11.05 4.01 -12.99
CA VAL A 245 -9.80 3.23 -12.92
C VAL A 245 -8.73 3.87 -13.79
N LEU A 246 -9.05 4.23 -15.04
CA LEU A 246 -8.11 4.88 -15.96
C LEU A 246 -7.63 6.24 -15.43
N LEU A 247 -8.53 7.05 -14.88
CA LEU A 247 -8.18 8.33 -14.26
C LEU A 247 -7.25 8.12 -13.05
N GLY A 248 -7.50 7.08 -12.25
CA GLY A 248 -6.61 6.64 -11.20
C GLY A 248 -5.22 6.27 -11.71
N THR A 249 -5.12 5.51 -12.81
CA THR A 249 -3.82 5.12 -13.39
C THR A 249 -3.01 6.29 -13.93
N VAL A 250 -3.67 7.36 -14.38
CA VAL A 250 -3.01 8.57 -14.93
C VAL A 250 -2.60 9.54 -13.81
N PHE A 251 -3.24 9.50 -12.65
CA PHE A 251 -2.92 10.40 -11.53
C PHE A 251 -1.43 10.39 -11.13
N PRO A 252 -0.75 9.22 -11.01
CA PRO A 252 0.70 9.15 -10.78
C PRO A 252 1.57 9.83 -11.84
N ILE A 253 1.11 9.99 -13.10
CA ILE A 253 1.85 10.73 -14.14
C ILE A 253 1.96 12.20 -13.76
N VAL A 254 0.88 12.78 -13.24
CA VAL A 254 0.91 14.18 -12.79
C VAL A 254 1.88 14.32 -11.62
N ALA A 255 1.91 13.33 -10.74
CA ALA A 255 2.84 13.29 -9.62
C ALA A 255 4.30 13.19 -10.10
N SER A 256 4.59 12.34 -11.09
CA SER A 256 5.95 12.13 -11.60
C SER A 256 6.57 13.41 -12.21
N PHE A 257 5.78 14.28 -12.83
CA PHE A 257 6.28 15.58 -13.33
C PHE A 257 6.82 16.53 -12.24
N PHE A 258 6.52 16.28 -10.96
CA PHE A 258 7.10 17.04 -9.84
C PHE A 258 8.38 16.40 -9.28
N ALA A 259 8.77 15.23 -9.78
CA ALA A 259 9.95 14.49 -9.36
C ALA A 259 11.15 14.64 -10.32
N ASP A 260 10.90 15.02 -11.59
CA ASP A 260 11.91 15.35 -12.61
C ASP A 260 12.40 16.82 -12.52
#